data_AF-A0A2M7CKC9-F1
#
_entry.id   AF-A0A2M7CKC9-F1
#
_cell.length_a   1.000
_cell.length_b   1.000
_cell.length_c   1.000
_cell.angle_alpha   90.00
_cell.angle_beta   90.00
_cell.angle_gamma   90.00
#
_symmetry.space_group_name_H-M   'P 1'
#
loop_
_entity.id
_entity.type
_entity.pdbx_description
1 polymer ?
#
loop_
_entity_poly.entity_id
_entity_poly.type
_entity_poly.pdbx_seq_one_letter_code
_entity_poly.pdbx_strand_id
1 'polypeptide(L)'
;ELEKQIIERLENGGNKNDIILDLCENANMNWTQAEAMVEEVHAENQAHITLARSPLLVSIALIIFIGGAGIIVYSVYDLFVMYSVFRDMYAPTNPPGVAMGFLWYLFINGEGLLGMTILGTAMITGSLRGMEGVWTAIFEKLGIFQGTE
;
A
#
# COMPACT_ATOMS: atom_id res chain seq x y z
N GLU A 1 24.38 13.82 -16.92
CA GLU A 1 23.96 12.93 -18.03
C GLU A 1 24.22 11.46 -17.71
N LEU A 2 25.43 11.10 -17.27
CA LEU A 2 25.76 9.75 -16.77
C LEU A 2 24.81 9.23 -15.69
N GLU A 3 24.54 10.03 -14.67
CA GLU A 3 23.60 9.70 -13.59
C GLU A 3 22.18 9.35 -14.11
N LYS A 4 21.65 10.14 -15.05
CA LYS A 4 20.35 9.85 -15.67
C LYS A 4 20.36 8.54 -16.46
N GLN A 5 21.44 8.22 -17.16
CA GLN A 5 21.56 6.95 -17.88
C GLN A 5 21.66 5.76 -16.90
N ILE A 6 22.34 5.92 -15.76
CA ILE A 6 22.40 4.91 -14.71
C ILE A 6 20.99 4.67 -14.15
N ILE A 7 20.25 5.74 -13.81
CA ILE A 7 18.87 5.66 -13.32
C ILE A 7 17.99 4.93 -14.34
N GLU A 8 17.98 5.35 -15.61
CA GLU A 8 17.14 4.76 -16.66
C GLU A 8 17.44 3.26 -16.87
N ARG A 9 18.70 2.85 -16.76
CA ARG A 9 19.07 1.42 -16.84
C ARG A 9 18.67 0.64 -15.60
N LEU A 10 18.79 1.23 -14.40
CA LEU A 10 18.35 0.61 -13.14
C LEU A 10 16.82 0.45 -13.10
N GLU A 11 16.07 1.44 -13.58
CA GLU A 11 14.61 1.38 -13.71
C GLU A 11 14.14 0.25 -14.64
N ASN A 12 14.85 0.05 -15.75
CA ASN A 12 14.58 -1.02 -16.72
C ASN A 12 15.06 -2.41 -16.24
N GLY A 13 15.59 -2.53 -15.02
CA GLY A 13 16.05 -3.79 -14.46
C GLY A 13 17.39 -4.28 -15.01
N GLY A 14 18.21 -3.38 -15.56
CA GLY A 14 19.57 -3.67 -15.98
C GLY A 14 20.43 -4.19 -14.83
N ASN A 15 21.34 -5.12 -15.13
CA ASN A 15 22.25 -5.67 -14.13
C ASN A 15 23.25 -4.60 -13.67
N LYS A 16 23.41 -4.41 -12.36
CA LYS A 16 24.39 -3.47 -11.78
C LYS A 16 25.79 -3.70 -12.37
N ASN A 17 26.21 -4.95 -12.55
CA ASN A 17 27.55 -5.27 -13.06
C ASN A 17 27.76 -4.84 -14.51
N ASP A 18 26.72 -4.92 -15.34
CA ASP A 18 26.78 -4.50 -16.75
C ASP A 18 26.84 -2.97 -16.84
N ILE A 19 26.14 -2.27 -15.93
CA ILE A 19 26.21 -0.80 -15.82
C ILE A 19 27.60 -0.36 -15.37
N ILE A 20 28.18 -1.02 -14.37
CA ILE A 20 29.54 -0.71 -13.87
C ILE A 20 30.59 -0.95 -14.96
N LEU A 21 30.48 -2.06 -15.71
CA LEU A 21 31.38 -2.36 -16.83
C LEU A 21 31.33 -1.27 -17.90
N ASP A 22 30.13 -0.84 -18.29
CA ASP A 22 29.93 0.21 -19.29
C ASP A 22 30.49 1.57 -18.83
N LEU A 23 30.40 1.88 -17.53
CA LEU A 23 31.03 3.07 -16.94
C LEU A 23 32.56 2.98 -16.96
N CYS A 24 33.12 1.79 -16.73
CA CYS A 24 34.56 1.59 -16.82
C CYS A 24 35.08 1.77 -18.25
N GLU A 25 34.33 1.26 -19.24
CA GLU A 25 34.71 1.31 -20.66
C GLU A 25 34.49 2.69 -21.29
N ASN A 26 33.36 3.35 -21.01
CA ASN A 26 32.98 4.58 -21.71
C ASN A 26 33.27 5.87 -20.93
N ALA A 27 33.33 5.80 -19.60
CA ALA A 27 33.58 6.97 -18.76
C ALA A 27 35.02 7.03 -18.20
N ASN A 28 35.87 6.05 -18.56
CA ASN A 28 37.26 5.93 -18.12
C ASN A 28 37.41 5.94 -16.58
N MET A 29 36.40 5.39 -15.89
CA MET A 29 36.40 5.21 -14.44
C MET A 29 37.03 3.86 -14.08
N ASN A 30 37.66 3.77 -12.91
CA ASN A 30 38.04 2.47 -12.38
C ASN A 30 36.81 1.76 -11.79
N TRP A 31 36.86 0.44 -11.68
CA TRP A 31 35.75 -0.37 -11.16
C TRP A 31 35.22 0.14 -9.82
N THR A 32 36.12 0.48 -8.90
CA THR A 32 35.76 0.95 -7.55
C THR A 32 35.02 2.29 -7.58
N GLN A 33 35.40 3.20 -8.47
CA GLN A 33 34.74 4.50 -8.66
C GLN A 33 33.37 4.34 -9.33
N ALA A 34 33.28 3.47 -10.34
CA ALA A 34 32.02 3.19 -11.02
C ALA A 34 31.02 2.47 -10.09
N GLU A 35 31.49 1.51 -9.30
CA GLU A 35 30.69 0.83 -8.28
C GLU A 35 30.18 1.81 -7.22
N ALA A 36 31.06 2.66 -6.66
CA ALA A 36 30.66 3.67 -5.68
C ALA A 36 29.61 4.64 -6.24
N MET A 37 29.77 5.10 -7.48
CA MET A 37 28.80 5.98 -8.13
C MET A 37 27.46 5.27 -8.37
N VAL A 38 27.45 4.02 -8.83
CA VAL A 38 26.20 3.27 -9.04
C VAL A 38 25.52 2.97 -7.70
N GLU A 39 26.28 2.70 -6.64
CA GLU A 39 25.74 2.48 -5.28
C GLU A 39 25.10 3.76 -4.74
N GLU A 40 25.78 4.89 -4.87
CA GLU A 40 25.30 6.21 -4.44
C GLU A 40 24.02 6.60 -5.18
N VAL A 41 24.03 6.53 -6.52
CA VAL A 41 22.85 6.85 -7.34
C VAL A 41 21.69 5.89 -7.05
N HIS A 42 21.98 4.61 -6.83
CA HIS A 42 20.95 3.63 -6.47
C HIS A 42 20.38 3.89 -5.07
N ALA A 43 21.20 4.27 -4.10
CA ALA A 43 20.76 4.60 -2.74
C ALA A 43 19.91 5.88 -2.74
N GLU A 44 20.35 6.92 -3.44
CA GLU A 44 19.66 8.21 -3.51
C GLU A 44 18.33 8.12 -4.29
N ASN A 45 18.24 7.21 -5.26
CA ASN A 45 17.04 7.05 -6.10
C ASN A 45 16.29 5.72 -5.83
N GLN A 46 16.54 5.06 -4.71
CA GLN A 46 16.02 3.71 -4.43
C GLN A 46 14.48 3.65 -4.51
N ALA A 47 13.79 4.64 -3.97
CA ALA A 47 12.34 4.75 -4.04
C ALA A 47 11.84 4.90 -5.49
N HIS A 48 12.49 5.76 -6.27
CA HIS A 48 12.12 5.98 -7.67
C HIS A 48 12.30 4.71 -8.51
N ILE A 49 13.46 4.06 -8.37
CA ILE A 49 13.80 2.81 -9.07
C ILE A 49 12.84 1.69 -8.68
N THR A 50 12.50 1.56 -7.39
CA THR A 50 11.58 0.51 -6.90
C THR A 50 10.18 0.66 -7.49
N LEU A 51 9.68 1.89 -7.60
CA LEU A 51 8.38 2.19 -8.21
C LEU A 51 8.39 1.94 -9.73
N ALA A 52 9.48 2.29 -10.41
CA ALA A 52 9.64 2.14 -11.85
C ALA A 52 9.83 0.69 -12.29
N ARG A 53 10.54 -0.13 -11.49
CA ARG A 53 10.86 -1.53 -11.83
C ARG A 53 9.63 -2.45 -11.83
N SER A 54 8.58 -2.10 -11.08
CA SER A 54 7.41 -2.98 -10.93
C SER A 54 6.09 -2.21 -10.80
N PRO A 55 5.68 -1.48 -11.86
CA PRO A 55 4.44 -0.70 -11.85
C PRO A 55 3.19 -1.57 -11.63
N LEU A 56 3.27 -2.85 -12.03
CA LEU A 56 2.21 -3.83 -11.81
C LEU A 56 2.05 -4.17 -10.32
N LEU A 57 3.15 -4.33 -9.58
CA LEU A 57 3.11 -4.56 -8.13
C LEU A 57 2.59 -3.34 -7.39
N VAL A 58 3.00 -2.14 -7.80
CA VAL A 58 2.46 -0.87 -7.27
C VAL A 58 0.94 -0.81 -7.45
N SER A 59 0.45 -1.15 -8.64
CA SER A 59 -0.98 -1.16 -8.94
C SER A 59 -1.74 -2.18 -8.08
N ILE A 60 -1.20 -3.39 -7.93
CA ILE A 60 -1.78 -4.43 -7.06
C ILE A 60 -1.81 -3.97 -5.60
N ALA A 61 -0.72 -3.39 -5.09
CA ALA A 61 -0.63 -2.88 -3.73
C ALA A 61 -1.74 -1.86 -3.43
N LEU A 62 -1.91 -0.91 -4.34
CA LEU A 62 -2.94 0.13 -4.23
C LEU A 62 -4.35 -0.46 -4.33
N ILE A 63 -4.61 -1.37 -5.27
CA ILE A 63 -5.93 -1.99 -5.42
C ILE A 63 -6.31 -2.78 -4.17
N ILE A 64 -5.41 -3.60 -3.62
CA ILE A 64 -5.68 -4.38 -2.41
C ILE A 64 -5.91 -3.45 -1.22
N PHE A 65 -5.09 -2.40 -1.08
CA PHE A 65 -5.21 -1.44 0.01
C PHE A 65 -6.51 -0.64 -0.08
N ILE A 66 -6.82 -0.07 -1.24
CA ILE A 66 -8.06 0.68 -1.49
C ILE A 66 -9.27 -0.24 -1.34
N GLY A 67 -9.19 -1.48 -1.83
CA GLY A 67 -10.23 -2.48 -1.65
C GLY A 67 -10.50 -2.77 -0.18
N GLY A 68 -9.45 -3.02 0.61
CA GLY A 68 -9.57 -3.23 2.06
C GLY A 68 -10.13 -2.01 2.79
N ALA A 69 -9.64 -0.81 2.46
CA ALA A 69 -10.14 0.44 3.02
C ALA A 69 -11.62 0.67 2.66
N GLY A 70 -12.02 0.38 1.42
CA GLY A 70 -13.40 0.46 0.97
C GLY A 70 -14.33 -0.49 1.73
N ILE A 71 -13.89 -1.73 1.99
CA ILE A 71 -14.62 -2.69 2.81
C ILE A 71 -14.80 -2.17 4.24
N ILE A 72 -13.76 -1.57 4.84
CA ILE A 72 -13.86 -0.99 6.18
C ILE A 72 -14.83 0.19 6.19
N VAL A 73 -14.73 1.11 5.24
CA VAL A 73 -15.64 2.28 5.13
C VAL A 73 -17.09 1.80 4.98
N TYR A 74 -17.32 0.80 4.14
CA TYR A 74 -18.64 0.19 3.97
C TYR A 74 -19.14 -0.42 5.28
N SER A 75 -18.28 -1.15 6.00
CA SER A 75 -18.64 -1.76 7.28
C SER A 75 -18.97 -0.71 8.35
N VAL A 76 -18.23 0.40 8.39
CA VAL A 76 -18.51 1.53 9.29
C VAL A 76 -19.83 2.20 8.94
N TYR A 77 -20.11 2.39 7.64
CA TYR A 77 -21.38 2.93 7.19
C TYR A 77 -22.55 2.02 7.58
N ASP A 78 -22.40 0.70 7.41
CA ASP A 78 -23.43 -0.26 7.78
C ASP A 78 -23.68 -0.25 9.30
N LEU A 79 -22.62 -0.20 10.11
CA LEU A 79 -22.72 0.01 11.57
C LEU A 79 -23.43 1.31 11.93
N PHE A 80 -23.17 2.40 11.19
CA PHE A 80 -23.80 3.68 11.43
C PHE A 80 -25.30 3.65 11.12
N VAL A 81 -25.68 3.09 9.96
CA VAL A 81 -27.09 2.90 9.59
C VAL A 81 -27.78 2.02 10.62
N MET A 82 -27.16 0.91 10.98
CA MET A 82 -27.64 0.00 12.00
C MET A 82 -27.85 0.69 13.35
N TYR A 83 -26.89 1.52 13.80
CA TYR A 83 -27.02 2.31 15.02
C TYR A 83 -28.18 3.31 14.95
N SER A 84 -28.36 3.99 13.82
CA SER A 84 -29.47 4.94 13.64
C SER A 84 -30.83 4.25 13.74
N VAL A 85 -30.98 3.08 13.12
CA VAL A 85 -32.19 2.24 13.20
C VAL A 85 -32.41 1.77 14.63
N PHE A 86 -31.36 1.28 15.31
CA PHE A 86 -31.46 0.86 16.71
C PHE A 86 -31.92 1.99 17.63
N ARG A 87 -31.32 3.18 17.48
CA ARG A 87 -31.69 4.37 18.25
C ARG A 87 -33.17 4.72 18.05
N ASP A 88 -33.64 4.69 16.81
CA ASP A 88 -35.02 5.02 16.48
C ASP A 88 -35.99 3.93 16.99
N MET A 89 -35.59 2.65 16.99
CA MET A 89 -36.38 1.53 17.52
C MET A 89 -36.62 1.59 19.03
N TYR A 90 -35.69 2.15 19.81
CA TYR A 90 -35.87 2.37 21.26
C TYR A 90 -36.65 3.64 21.61
N ALA A 91 -37.15 4.38 20.60
CA ALA A 91 -38.06 5.48 20.84
C ALA A 91 -39.35 4.97 21.54
N PRO A 92 -39.91 5.72 22.53
CA PRO A 92 -41.07 5.29 23.31
C PRO A 92 -42.33 4.96 22.50
N THR A 93 -42.37 5.36 21.23
CA THR A 93 -43.49 5.21 20.31
C THR A 93 -43.53 3.86 19.58
N ASN A 94 -42.47 3.05 19.66
CA ASN A 94 -42.36 1.82 18.86
C ASN A 94 -42.81 0.55 19.60
N PRO A 95 -43.42 -0.43 18.90
CA PRO A 95 -43.83 -1.69 19.51
C PRO A 95 -42.65 -2.51 20.05
N PRO A 96 -42.79 -3.21 21.19
CA PRO A 96 -41.70 -3.96 21.83
C PRO A 96 -41.12 -5.11 20.97
N GLY A 97 -41.85 -5.62 19.97
CA GLY A 97 -41.37 -6.69 19.08
C GLY A 97 -40.29 -6.25 18.07
N VAL A 98 -40.15 -4.94 17.83
CA VAL A 98 -39.25 -4.40 16.80
C VAL A 98 -37.77 -4.53 17.24
N ALA A 99 -37.48 -4.31 18.52
CA ALA A 99 -36.15 -4.51 19.08
C ALA A 99 -35.69 -5.98 19.01
N MET A 100 -36.63 -6.93 19.20
CA MET A 100 -36.33 -8.36 19.10
C MET A 100 -36.02 -8.78 17.66
N GLY A 101 -36.76 -8.24 16.68
CA GLY A 101 -36.48 -8.46 15.26
C GLY A 101 -35.12 -7.91 14.82
N PHE A 102 -34.69 -6.79 15.39
CA PHE A 102 -33.37 -6.22 15.15
C PHE A 102 -32.23 -7.06 15.74
N LEU A 103 -32.39 -7.54 16.99
CA LEU A 103 -31.43 -8.46 17.59
C LEU A 103 -31.32 -9.78 16.80
N TRP A 104 -32.45 -10.26 16.26
CA TRP A 104 -32.47 -11.43 15.39
C TRP A 104 -31.77 -11.18 14.05
N TYR A 105 -31.97 -10.00 13.44
CA TYR A 105 -31.27 -9.58 12.24
C TYR A 105 -29.75 -9.51 12.47
N LEU A 106 -29.32 -8.95 13.61
CA LEU A 106 -27.92 -8.91 14.03
C LEU A 106 -27.34 -10.30 14.26
N PHE A 107 -28.09 -11.21 14.86
CA PHE A 107 -27.64 -12.58 15.08
C PHE A 107 -27.40 -13.31 13.76
N ILE A 108 -28.25 -13.08 12.75
CA ILE A 108 -28.11 -13.72 11.43
C ILE A 108 -27.04 -13.05 10.56
N ASN A 109 -26.93 -11.72 10.59
CA ASN A 109 -26.11 -10.96 9.64
C ASN A 109 -24.81 -10.39 10.26
N GLY A 110 -24.70 -10.37 11.58
CA GLY A 110 -23.56 -9.78 12.31
C GLY A 110 -22.24 -10.52 12.09
N GLU A 111 -22.29 -11.82 11.82
CA GLU A 111 -21.10 -12.61 11.45
C GLU A 111 -20.49 -12.10 10.14
N GLY A 112 -21.33 -11.73 9.17
CA GLY A 112 -20.88 -11.13 7.90
C GLY A 112 -20.18 -9.79 8.12
N LEU A 113 -20.68 -8.98 9.06
CA LEU A 113 -20.14 -7.65 9.34
C LEU A 113 -18.76 -7.72 10.02
N LEU A 114 -18.60 -8.61 11.00
CA LEU A 114 -17.29 -8.89 11.60
C LEU A 114 -16.32 -9.52 10.59
N GLY A 115 -16.80 -10.45 9.77
CA GLY A 115 -16.02 -11.09 8.72
C GLY A 115 -15.46 -10.10 7.71
N MET A 116 -16.28 -9.15 7.25
CA MET A 116 -15.88 -8.09 6.31
C MET A 116 -14.86 -7.14 6.94
N THR A 117 -15.05 -6.77 8.21
CA THR A 117 -14.09 -5.91 8.93
C THR A 117 -12.72 -6.59 9.09
N ILE A 118 -12.71 -7.88 9.45
CA ILE A 118 -11.49 -8.69 9.55
C ILE A 118 -10.83 -8.81 8.18
N LEU A 119 -11.60 -9.10 7.13
CA LEU A 119 -11.11 -9.21 5.76
C LEU A 119 -10.46 -7.91 5.29
N GLY A 120 -11.14 -6.77 5.45
CA GLY A 120 -10.60 -5.46 5.07
C GLY A 120 -9.30 -5.14 5.80
N THR A 121 -9.24 -5.43 7.11
CA THR A 121 -8.03 -5.24 7.91
C THR A 121 -6.89 -6.17 7.46
N ALA A 122 -7.20 -7.44 7.16
CA ALA A 122 -6.24 -8.41 6.68
C ALA A 122 -5.70 -8.03 5.29
N MET A 123 -6.54 -7.50 4.40
CA MET A 123 -6.12 -7.00 3.08
C MET A 123 -5.17 -5.81 3.21
N ILE A 124 -5.51 -4.82 4.05
CA ILE A 124 -4.64 -3.66 4.29
C ILE A 124 -3.30 -4.11 4.88
N THR A 125 -3.35 -4.89 5.96
CA THR A 125 -2.14 -5.35 6.67
C THR A 125 -1.28 -6.24 5.78
N GLY A 126 -1.91 -7.14 5.02
CA GLY A 126 -1.24 -8.02 4.06
C GLY A 126 -0.60 -7.25 2.90
N SER A 127 -1.26 -6.20 2.40
CA SER A 127 -0.69 -5.31 1.38
C SER A 127 0.54 -4.56 1.93
N LEU A 128 0.42 -3.98 3.13
CA LEU A 128 1.51 -3.22 3.75
C LEU A 128 2.74 -4.10 4.05
N ARG A 129 2.54 -5.28 4.65
CA ARG A 129 3.65 -6.21 4.94
C ARG A 129 4.20 -6.91 3.71
N GLY A 130 3.33 -7.38 2.81
CA GLY A 130 3.74 -8.17 1.65
C GLY A 130 4.49 -7.35 0.61
N MET A 131 4.25 -6.04 0.57
CA MET A 131 4.86 -5.10 -0.38
C MET A 131 5.51 -3.92 0.35
N GLU A 132 6.17 -4.19 1.47
CA GLU A 132 6.81 -3.17 2.32
C GLU A 132 7.74 -2.26 1.51
N GLY A 133 8.59 -2.81 0.64
CA GLY A 133 9.49 -2.03 -0.22
C GLY A 133 8.79 -1.12 -1.22
N VAL A 134 7.55 -1.46 -1.64
CA VAL A 134 6.74 -0.59 -2.50
C VAL A 134 6.11 0.52 -1.66
N TRP A 135 5.58 0.18 -0.49
CA TRP A 135 4.95 1.16 0.40
C TRP A 135 5.95 2.17 0.97
N THR A 136 7.17 1.75 1.33
CA THR A 136 8.24 2.66 1.74
C THR A 136 8.53 3.66 0.63
N ALA A 137 8.69 3.19 -0.61
CA ALA A 137 8.91 4.06 -1.76
C ALA A 137 7.74 5.02 -2.05
N ILE A 138 6.49 4.55 -1.91
CA ILE A 138 5.30 5.42 -2.03
C ILE A 138 5.30 6.49 -0.93
N PHE A 139 5.54 6.11 0.32
CA PHE A 139 5.50 7.04 1.46
C PHE A 139 6.64 8.06 1.42
N GLU A 140 7.82 7.66 0.97
CA GLU A 140 8.96 8.55 0.74
C GLU A 140 8.64 9.56 -0.37
N LYS A 141 8.06 9.11 -1.49
CA LYS A 141 7.59 9.99 -2.56
C LYS A 141 6.51 10.98 -2.12
N LEU A 142 5.66 10.58 -1.17
CA LEU A 142 4.63 11.44 -0.56
C LEU A 142 5.18 12.36 0.55
N GLY A 143 6.47 12.24 0.90
CA GLY A 143 7.08 13.01 1.99
C GLY A 143 6.58 12.65 3.38
N ILE A 144 5.98 11.45 3.55
CA ILE A 144 5.42 10.97 4.82
C ILE A 144 6.55 10.47 5.73
N PHE A 145 7.56 9.83 5.16
CA PHE A 145 8.83 9.55 5.84
C PHE A 145 9.90 10.42 5.20
N GLN A 146 10.62 11.16 6.03
CA GLN A 146 11.96 11.62 5.66
C GLN A 146 12.86 10.43 5.96
N GLY A 147 13.50 9.87 4.94
CA GLY A 147 14.59 8.92 5.15
C GLY A 147 15.51 9.54 6.18
N THR A 148 15.75 8.83 7.29
CA THR A 148 16.80 9.22 8.22
C THR A 148 18.10 9.19 7.42
N GLU A 149 18.61 10.39 7.13
CA GLU A 149 19.95 10.66 6.60
C GLU A 149 21.03 9.83 7.31
#